data_AF-A0A1Y1ZIF2-F1
#
_entry.id   AF-A0A1Y1ZIF2-F1
#
_cell.length_a   1.000
_cell.length_b   1.000
_cell.length_c   1.000
_cell.angle_alpha   90.00
_cell.angle_beta   90.00
_cell.angle_gamma   90.00
#
_symmetry.space_group_name_H-M   'P 1'
#
loop_
_entity.id
_entity.type
_entity.pdbx_description
1 polymer ?
#
loop_
_entity_poly.entity_id
_entity_poly.type
_entity_poly.pdbx_seq_one_letter_code
_entity_poly.pdbx_strand_id
1 'polypeptide(L)'
;MVAEIAIGLASLATSIVGAVASAVNRHADSLEKRKQFTQQTVAALSDKGYNAVIIAGGYKAMGHTIKTEHHFEGIDFTLFAAPEGQIMIVENRGDGGYENWALRGTNWVRWGNIVKFHTNYWNEHTMGKRFETTKDLVFISASQ
;
A
#
# COMPACT_ATOMS: atom_id res chain seq x y z
N MET A 1 -4.56 11.29 23.43
CA MET A 1 -5.52 11.26 22.30
C MET A 1 -4.91 10.89 20.95
N VAL A 2 -4.07 11.69 20.27
CA VAL A 2 -3.58 11.32 18.91
C VAL A 2 -2.66 10.09 18.91
N ALA A 3 -1.79 9.96 19.92
CA ALA A 3 -0.89 8.81 20.04
C ALA A 3 -1.61 7.47 20.31
N GLU A 4 -2.71 7.49 21.07
CA GLU A 4 -3.45 6.26 21.43
C GLU A 4 -4.22 5.68 20.23
N ILE A 5 -4.76 6.54 19.37
CA ILE A 5 -5.42 6.12 18.13
C ILE A 5 -4.38 5.50 17.18
N ALA A 6 -3.20 6.10 17.06
CA ALA A 6 -2.12 5.57 16.22
C ALA A 6 -1.64 4.17 16.69
N ILE A 7 -1.53 3.94 18.00
CA ILE A 7 -1.16 2.63 18.57
C ILE A 7 -2.23 1.58 18.26
N GLY A 8 -3.51 1.91 18.38
CA GLY A 8 -4.61 1.00 18.05
C GLY A 8 -4.62 0.57 16.57
N LEU A 9 -4.35 1.52 15.66
CA LEU A 9 -4.34 1.27 14.22
C LEU A 9 -3.13 0.42 13.76
N ALA A 10 -1.94 0.67 14.31
CA ALA A 10 -0.76 -0.15 14.04
C ALA A 10 -0.93 -1.60 14.54
N SER A 11 -1.60 -1.78 15.69
CA SER A 11 -1.92 -3.10 16.25
C SER A 11 -2.90 -3.89 15.35
N LEU A 12 -3.93 -3.23 14.83
CA LEU A 12 -4.86 -3.83 13.85
C LEU A 12 -4.11 -4.33 12.61
N ALA A 13 -3.28 -3.48 12.02
CA ALA A 13 -2.52 -3.83 10.81
C ALA A 13 -1.56 -5.00 11.07
N THR A 14 -0.84 -4.99 12.19
CA THR A 14 0.04 -6.10 12.59
C THR A 14 -0.73 -7.41 12.74
N SER A 15 -1.92 -7.37 13.36
CA SER A 15 -2.78 -8.54 13.54
C SER A 15 -3.29 -9.09 12.20
N ILE A 16 -3.71 -8.21 11.28
CA ILE A 16 -4.12 -8.61 9.91
C ILE A 16 -2.96 -9.27 9.17
N VAL A 17 -1.78 -8.64 9.20
CA VAL A 17 -0.57 -9.15 8.53
C VAL A 17 -0.21 -10.55 9.06
N GLY A 18 -0.21 -10.76 10.39
CA GLY A 18 0.09 -12.06 10.99
C GLY A 18 -0.95 -13.14 10.69
N ALA A 19 -2.24 -12.79 10.64
CA ALA A 19 -3.31 -13.72 10.28
C ALA A 19 -3.21 -14.17 8.82
N VAL A 20 -2.96 -13.22 7.90
CA VAL A 20 -2.77 -13.51 6.48
C VAL A 20 -1.53 -14.39 6.27
N ALA A 21 -0.38 -14.02 6.84
CA ALA A 21 0.85 -14.80 6.75
C ALA A 21 0.63 -16.27 7.16
N SER A 22 -0.09 -16.49 8.27
CA SER A 22 -0.42 -17.83 8.75
C SER A 22 -1.34 -18.60 7.79
N ALA A 23 -2.33 -17.93 7.20
CA ALA A 23 -3.28 -18.56 6.28
C ALA A 23 -2.61 -19.04 4.99
N VAL A 24 -1.71 -18.22 4.42
CA VAL A 24 -1.03 -18.50 3.15
C VAL A 24 0.16 -19.44 3.30
N ASN A 25 0.74 -19.58 4.49
CA ASN A 25 1.89 -20.46 4.71
C ASN A 25 1.59 -21.96 4.47
N ARG A 26 0.31 -22.30 4.26
CA ARG A 26 -0.17 -23.65 3.91
C ARG A 26 0.07 -24.04 2.44
N HIS A 27 0.48 -23.11 1.58
CA HIS A 27 0.83 -23.39 0.18
C HIS A 27 2.29 -23.92 0.06
N ALA A 28 2.62 -24.63 -1.02
CA ALA A 28 3.98 -25.19 -1.20
C ALA A 28 4.95 -24.24 -1.93
N ASP A 29 4.45 -23.40 -2.84
CA ASP A 29 5.26 -22.49 -3.67
C ASP A 29 5.43 -21.12 -3.01
N SER A 30 6.67 -20.73 -2.72
CA SER A 30 7.02 -19.43 -2.12
C SER A 30 6.59 -18.23 -2.97
N LEU A 31 6.60 -18.34 -4.30
CA LEU A 31 6.18 -17.22 -5.16
C LEU A 31 4.67 -16.99 -5.03
N GLU A 32 3.89 -18.06 -5.09
CA GLU A 32 2.44 -17.97 -4.91
C GLU A 32 2.09 -17.53 -3.48
N LYS A 33 2.83 -17.99 -2.46
CA LYS A 33 2.66 -17.50 -1.09
C LYS A 33 2.84 -15.99 -0.98
N ARG A 34 3.90 -15.42 -1.56
CA ARG A 34 4.15 -13.96 -1.49
C ARG A 34 3.09 -13.16 -2.22
N LYS A 35 2.64 -13.64 -3.38
CA LYS A 35 1.53 -13.03 -4.12
C LYS A 35 0.23 -13.07 -3.32
N GLN A 36 -0.12 -14.22 -2.74
CA GLN A 36 -1.31 -14.35 -1.90
C GLN A 36 -1.21 -13.48 -0.64
N PHE A 37 -0.04 -13.47 0.02
CA PHE A 37 0.23 -12.63 1.18
C PHE A 37 -0.03 -11.16 0.87
N THR A 38 0.65 -10.62 -0.15
CA THR A 38 0.51 -9.21 -0.52
C THR A 38 -0.93 -8.84 -0.89
N GLN A 39 -1.59 -9.65 -1.72
CA GLN A 39 -2.97 -9.41 -2.17
C GLN A 39 -3.99 -9.50 -1.03
N GLN A 40 -3.90 -10.52 -0.18
CA GLN A 40 -4.84 -10.72 0.92
C GLN A 40 -4.64 -9.69 2.04
N THR A 41 -3.40 -9.25 2.32
CA THR A 41 -3.15 -8.20 3.31
C THR A 41 -3.81 -6.88 2.92
N VAL A 42 -3.61 -6.42 1.67
CA VAL A 42 -4.24 -5.16 1.23
C VAL A 42 -5.76 -5.27 1.10
N ALA A 43 -6.27 -6.47 0.76
CA ALA A 43 -7.71 -6.73 0.76
C ALA A 43 -8.31 -6.63 2.16
N ALA A 44 -7.71 -7.32 3.14
CA ALA A 44 -8.20 -7.32 4.51
C ALA A 44 -8.22 -5.92 5.14
N LEU A 45 -7.26 -5.05 4.81
CA LEU A 45 -7.26 -3.65 5.24
C LEU A 45 -8.28 -2.79 4.51
N SER A 46 -8.42 -2.99 3.20
CA SER A 46 -9.44 -2.29 2.42
C SER A 46 -10.85 -2.62 2.90
N ASP A 47 -11.12 -3.87 3.28
CA ASP A 47 -12.40 -4.28 3.87
C ASP A 47 -12.65 -3.64 5.26
N LYS A 48 -11.65 -2.97 5.85
CA LYS A 48 -11.75 -2.16 7.07
C LYS A 48 -11.83 -0.64 6.80
N GLY A 49 -11.98 -0.22 5.54
CA GLY A 49 -12.08 1.19 5.16
C GLY A 49 -10.73 1.91 4.99
N TYR A 50 -9.69 1.17 4.62
CA TYR A 50 -8.36 1.73 4.37
C TYR A 50 -7.93 1.61 2.92
N ASN A 51 -7.28 2.66 2.44
CA ASN A 51 -6.41 2.60 1.28
C ASN A 51 -5.07 1.99 1.70
N ALA A 52 -4.69 0.86 1.11
CA ALA A 52 -3.53 0.08 1.52
C ALA A 52 -2.58 -0.22 0.36
N VAL A 53 -1.28 -0.19 0.65
CA VAL A 53 -0.19 -0.60 -0.24
C VAL A 53 0.78 -1.45 0.56
N ILE A 54 1.11 -2.62 0.06
CA ILE A 54 2.21 -3.44 0.59
C ILE A 54 3.29 -3.55 -0.47
N ILE A 55 4.54 -3.46 -0.06
CA ILE A 55 5.68 -3.37 -0.97
C ILE A 55 6.93 -3.98 -0.34
N ALA A 56 7.63 -4.83 -1.07
CA ALA A 56 8.97 -5.29 -0.72
C ALA A 56 9.98 -4.16 -0.96
N GLY A 57 10.97 -4.03 -0.06
CA GLY A 57 12.11 -3.10 -0.07
C GLY A 57 12.29 -2.11 -1.23
N GLY A 58 12.63 -0.86 -0.90
CA GLY A 58 12.90 0.19 -1.88
C GLY A 58 11.62 0.95 -2.24
N TYR A 59 11.25 1.92 -1.41
CA TYR A 59 10.04 2.71 -1.59
C TYR A 59 10.23 4.14 -1.13
N LYS A 60 9.31 5.02 -1.56
CA LYS A 60 9.00 6.27 -0.87
C LYS A 60 7.52 6.33 -0.59
N ALA A 61 7.15 6.72 0.63
CA ALA A 61 5.75 6.85 1.01
C ALA A 61 5.51 8.14 1.78
N MET A 62 4.31 8.72 1.61
CA MET A 62 3.84 9.88 2.38
C MET A 62 2.34 9.83 2.57
N GLY A 63 1.83 10.51 3.59
CA GLY A 63 0.41 10.60 3.88
C GLY A 63 -0.22 9.31 4.43
N HIS A 64 0.60 8.34 4.86
CA HIS A 64 0.12 7.13 5.54
C HIS A 64 -0.24 7.43 7.01
N THR A 65 -1.21 6.71 7.54
CA THR A 65 -1.52 6.72 8.99
C THR A 65 -0.92 5.49 9.68
N ILE A 66 -0.76 4.40 8.93
CA ILE A 66 -0.20 3.13 9.37
C ILE A 66 1.04 2.84 8.54
N LYS A 67 2.13 2.47 9.23
CA LYS A 67 3.32 1.85 8.66
C LYS A 67 3.67 0.62 9.50
N THR A 68 3.73 -0.54 8.88
CA THR A 68 4.13 -1.79 9.55
C THR A 68 5.07 -2.58 8.65
N GLU A 69 6.12 -3.14 9.24
CA GLU A 69 7.10 -3.97 8.55
C GLU A 69 6.90 -5.44 8.96
N HIS A 70 7.06 -6.35 8.01
CA HIS A 70 6.89 -7.77 8.23
C HIS A 70 7.79 -8.60 7.33
N HIS A 71 8.50 -9.54 7.92
CA HIS A 71 9.34 -10.49 7.20
C HIS A 71 8.51 -11.71 6.81
N PHE A 72 8.43 -12.03 5.51
CA PHE A 72 7.68 -13.16 5.01
C PHE A 72 8.37 -13.81 3.80
N GLU A 73 8.57 -15.13 3.85
CA GLU A 73 9.19 -15.91 2.77
C GLU A 73 10.52 -15.30 2.26
N GLY A 74 11.38 -14.86 3.19
CA GLY A 74 12.70 -14.32 2.90
C GLY A 74 12.73 -12.86 2.43
N ILE A 75 11.59 -12.16 2.47
CA ILE A 75 11.48 -10.78 2.00
C ILE A 75 10.88 -9.88 3.10
N ASP A 76 11.46 -8.71 3.27
CA ASP A 76 10.92 -7.66 4.13
C ASP A 76 9.88 -6.83 3.37
N PHE A 77 8.63 -6.96 3.78
CA PHE A 77 7.52 -6.18 3.27
C PHE A 77 7.24 -4.99 4.20
N THR A 78 6.97 -3.83 3.60
CA THR A 78 6.39 -2.69 4.31
C THR A 78 4.97 -2.48 3.83
N LEU A 79 4.04 -2.43 4.79
CA LEU A 79 2.66 -2.08 4.59
C LEU A 79 2.45 -0.61 4.97
N PHE A 80 1.82 0.12 4.06
CA PHE A 80 1.30 1.46 4.25
C PHE A 80 -0.21 1.44 4.17
N ALA A 81 -0.88 2.11 5.10
CA ALA A 81 -2.31 2.34 4.98
C ALA A 81 -2.73 3.73 5.47
N ALA A 82 -3.76 4.26 4.85
CA ALA A 82 -4.43 5.49 5.24
C ALA A 82 -5.95 5.28 5.17
N PRO A 83 -6.75 5.91 6.05
CA PRO A 83 -8.20 5.87 5.93
C PRO A 83 -8.65 6.31 4.53
N GLU A 84 -9.79 5.77 4.08
CA GLU A 84 -10.45 6.31 2.89
C GLU A 84 -10.69 7.81 3.02
N GLY A 85 -10.52 8.54 1.92
CA GLY A 85 -10.62 10.00 1.92
C GLY A 85 -9.34 10.73 2.39
N GLN A 86 -8.25 10.03 2.66
CA GLN A 86 -6.93 10.62 2.94
C GLN A 86 -5.98 10.47 1.74
N ILE A 87 -5.17 11.51 1.49
CA ILE A 87 -4.13 11.44 0.47
C ILE A 87 -2.97 10.58 0.98
N MET A 88 -2.63 9.55 0.21
CA MET A 88 -1.44 8.72 0.43
C MET A 88 -0.73 8.52 -0.90
N ILE A 89 0.59 8.72 -0.94
CA ILE A 89 1.41 8.49 -2.13
C ILE A 89 2.45 7.44 -1.79
N VAL A 90 2.59 6.42 -2.62
CA VAL A 90 3.62 5.39 -2.50
C VAL A 90 4.29 5.19 -3.85
N GLU A 91 5.62 5.28 -3.89
CA GLU A 91 6.47 5.02 -5.05
C GLU A 91 7.25 3.73 -4.81
N ASN A 92 7.12 2.76 -5.70
CA ASN A 92 7.97 1.58 -5.77
C ASN A 92 9.28 1.90 -6.49
N ARG A 93 10.40 1.82 -5.76
CA ARG A 93 11.74 2.08 -6.29
C ARG A 93 12.55 0.80 -6.50
N GLY A 94 11.97 -0.36 -6.15
CA GLY A 94 12.57 -1.66 -6.37
C GLY A 94 12.21 -2.25 -7.73
N ASP A 95 12.85 -3.38 -8.02
CA ASP A 95 12.70 -4.13 -9.27
C ASP A 95 11.51 -5.11 -9.23
N GLY A 96 10.80 -5.17 -8.09
CA GLY A 96 9.87 -6.23 -7.73
C GLY A 96 8.56 -6.17 -8.52
N GLY A 97 8.29 -7.21 -9.31
CA GLY A 97 7.03 -7.43 -10.02
C GLY A 97 5.79 -7.48 -9.11
N TYR A 98 4.63 -7.79 -9.71
CA TYR A 98 3.32 -7.79 -9.04
C TYR A 98 3.22 -8.71 -7.80
N GLU A 99 4.12 -9.66 -7.65
CA GLU A 99 4.22 -10.56 -6.50
C GLU A 99 4.84 -9.89 -5.25
N ASN A 100 5.60 -8.81 -5.44
CA ASN A 100 6.34 -8.12 -4.38
C ASN A 100 5.74 -6.75 -4.05
N TRP A 101 4.62 -6.39 -4.68
CA TRP A 101 3.89 -5.19 -4.34
C TRP A 101 2.40 -5.36 -4.69
N ALA A 102 1.52 -4.88 -3.82
CA ALA A 102 0.08 -4.89 -4.07
C ALA A 102 -0.56 -3.64 -3.48
N LEU A 103 -1.70 -3.25 -4.04
CA LEU A 103 -2.48 -2.11 -3.55
C LEU A 103 -3.97 -2.39 -3.67
N ARG A 104 -4.75 -1.84 -2.73
CA ARG A 104 -6.22 -1.88 -2.77
C ARG A 104 -6.81 -0.70 -2.01
N GLY A 105 -7.99 -0.28 -2.42
CA GLY A 105 -8.68 0.87 -1.85
C GLY A 105 -9.54 1.58 -2.89
N THR A 106 -9.99 2.78 -2.55
CA THR A 106 -10.84 3.65 -3.37
C THR A 106 -10.08 4.90 -3.82
N ASN A 107 -10.58 5.56 -4.89
CA ASN A 107 -10.09 6.86 -5.35
C ASN A 107 -8.57 6.96 -5.54
N TRP A 108 -7.98 5.96 -6.19
CA TRP A 108 -6.54 5.92 -6.46
C TRP A 108 -6.19 5.93 -7.94
N VAL A 109 -4.97 6.36 -8.20
CA VAL A 109 -4.35 6.46 -9.52
C VAL A 109 -2.96 5.84 -9.43
N ARG A 110 -2.53 5.17 -10.50
CA ARG A 110 -1.20 4.59 -10.61
C ARG A 110 -0.53 5.07 -11.89
N TRP A 111 0.68 5.61 -11.76
CA TRP A 111 1.56 6.02 -12.85
C TRP A 111 2.86 5.23 -12.75
N GLY A 112 2.99 4.18 -13.57
CA GLY A 112 4.14 3.26 -13.49
C GLY A 112 4.27 2.64 -12.09
N ASN A 113 5.30 3.06 -11.36
CA ASN A 113 5.58 2.58 -10.01
C ASN A 113 5.04 3.47 -8.88
N ILE A 114 4.38 4.57 -9.21
CA ILE A 114 3.80 5.49 -8.23
C ILE A 114 2.30 5.22 -8.13
N VAL A 115 1.78 5.10 -6.92
CA VAL A 115 0.35 5.12 -6.61
C VAL A 115 0.03 6.32 -5.74
N LYS A 116 -1.09 6.98 -6.03
CA LYS A 116 -1.65 8.06 -5.21
C LYS A 116 -3.12 7.79 -4.93
N PHE A 117 -3.48 7.79 -3.66
CA PHE A 117 -4.84 7.81 -3.15
C PHE A 117 -5.28 9.26 -2.92
N HIS A 118 -6.56 9.55 -3.16
CA HIS A 118 -7.11 10.89 -3.12
C HIS A 118 -8.28 11.00 -2.13
N THR A 119 -8.59 12.24 -1.74
CA THR A 119 -9.70 12.56 -0.82
C THR A 119 -11.08 12.50 -1.48
N ASN A 120 -11.16 12.78 -2.79
CA ASN A 120 -12.41 12.95 -3.54
C ASN A 120 -12.52 11.99 -4.74
N TYR A 121 -13.72 11.93 -5.33
CA TYR A 121 -14.02 11.19 -6.55
C TYR A 121 -13.07 11.59 -7.70
N TRP A 122 -12.74 10.62 -8.54
CA TRP A 122 -11.86 10.77 -9.70
C TRP A 122 -12.25 11.97 -10.60
N ASN A 123 -11.26 12.82 -10.93
CA ASN A 123 -11.41 13.93 -11.88
C ASN A 123 -10.30 13.89 -12.94
N GLU A 124 -10.65 13.51 -14.17
CA GLU A 124 -9.71 13.38 -15.28
C GLU A 124 -8.97 14.69 -15.64
N HIS A 125 -9.59 15.85 -15.40
CA HIS A 125 -8.98 17.15 -15.72
C HIS A 125 -7.85 17.55 -14.76
N THR A 126 -7.88 17.05 -13.53
CA THR A 126 -6.86 17.38 -12.51
C THR A 126 -5.97 16.19 -12.16
N MET A 127 -6.36 14.96 -12.56
CA MET A 127 -5.74 13.71 -12.13
C MET A 127 -5.18 12.85 -13.29
N GLY A 128 -5.30 13.31 -14.54
CA GLY A 128 -4.84 12.56 -15.73
C GLY A 128 -5.80 11.44 -16.13
N LYS A 129 -5.43 10.53 -17.04
CA LYS A 129 -6.27 9.35 -17.35
C LYS A 129 -6.02 8.20 -16.38
N ARG A 130 -7.06 7.39 -16.15
CA ARG A 130 -6.97 6.18 -15.32
C ARG A 130 -5.97 5.23 -16.00
N PHE A 131 -4.91 4.86 -15.29
CA PHE A 131 -3.85 3.94 -15.74
C PHE A 131 -2.86 4.47 -16.81
N GLU A 132 -2.68 5.78 -16.99
CA GLU A 132 -1.62 6.27 -17.89
C GLU A 132 -0.22 6.20 -17.25
N THR A 133 0.73 5.66 -18.01
CA THR A 133 2.17 5.58 -17.72
C THR A 133 2.85 6.82 -18.28
N THR A 134 2.79 7.95 -17.58
CA THR A 134 3.47 9.17 -18.06
C THR A 134 4.69 9.50 -17.20
N LYS A 135 5.83 9.52 -17.88
CA LYS A 135 7.22 9.68 -17.39
C LYS A 135 7.52 11.02 -16.69
N ASP A 136 6.53 11.90 -16.50
CA ASP A 136 6.78 13.32 -16.23
C ASP A 136 6.03 13.85 -15.00
N LEU A 137 6.01 13.11 -13.89
CA LEU A 137 5.64 13.68 -12.60
C LEU A 137 6.87 14.31 -11.93
N VAL A 138 7.11 15.58 -12.26
CA VAL A 138 7.91 16.47 -11.41
C VAL A 138 7.14 16.65 -10.10
N PHE A 139 7.64 16.05 -9.03
CA PHE A 139 7.16 16.33 -7.68
C PHE A 139 7.41 17.81 -7.38
N ILE A 140 6.36 18.63 -7.39
CA ILE A 140 6.41 19.94 -6.74
C ILE A 140 6.41 19.62 -5.23
N SER A 141 7.60 19.64 -4.62
CA SER A 141 7.70 19.78 -3.18
C SER A 141 6.95 21.05 -2.82
N ALA A 142 5.93 20.95 -1.96
CA ALA A 142 5.44 22.10 -1.24
C ALA A 142 6.59 22.58 -0.34
N SER A 143 7.43 23.46 -0.88
CA SER A 143 8.38 24.26 -0.13
C SER A 143 7.59 25.15 0.82
N GLN A 144 7.93 25.06 2.11
CA GLN A 144 7.66 26.12 3.08
C GLN A 144 8.38 27.40 2.68
#